data_AF-A0A7Y9ET07-F1
#
_entry.id   AF-A0A7Y9ET07-F1
#
_cell.length_a   1.000
_cell.length_b   1.000
_cell.length_c   1.000
_cell.angle_alpha   90.00
_cell.angle_beta   90.00
_cell.angle_gamma   90.00
#
_symmetry.space_group_name_H-M   'P 1'
#
loop_
_entity.id
_entity.type
_entity.pdbx_description
1 polymer ?
#
loop_
_entity_poly.entity_id
_entity_poly.type
_entity_poly.pdbx_seq_one_letter_code
_entity_poly.pdbx_strand_id
1 'polypeptide(L)'
;MEAIAANLPGAVWQRCRTHYAANLMSVTPKTMWPAVKAMLHSVYDQPDADSVHAQFDRLLDYVDDKLPDAFEHLDNARADILAFTGFPEGLWQQIWSNNPNERLNREIRRRTDSVGIFPNRDAIIRLVGAVLAEQTDEWAEGRRYLGLDILAKSRLTLVTDTGTEEVSDPLSRKSGC
;
A
#
# COMPACT_ATOMS: atom_id res chain seq x y z
N MET A 1 4.82 -11.43 6.89
CA MET A 1 3.74 -11.82 5.95
C MET A 1 2.71 -12.76 6.58
N GLU A 2 3.05 -13.48 7.66
CA GLU A 2 2.21 -14.53 8.25
C GLU A 2 0.80 -14.07 8.67
N ALA A 3 0.66 -12.89 9.30
CA ALA A 3 -0.65 -12.44 9.79
C ALA A 3 -1.67 -12.13 8.67
N ILE A 4 -1.24 -11.55 7.54
CA ILE A 4 -2.13 -11.24 6.42
C ILE A 4 -2.56 -12.53 5.74
N ALA A 5 -1.60 -13.41 5.42
CA ALA A 5 -1.88 -14.68 4.76
C ALA A 5 -2.80 -15.57 5.61
N ALA A 6 -2.68 -15.54 6.94
CA ALA A 6 -3.50 -16.35 7.84
C ALA A 6 -4.95 -15.86 7.97
N ASN A 7 -5.21 -14.55 7.81
CA ASN A 7 -6.52 -13.96 8.13
C ASN A 7 -7.27 -13.42 6.91
N LEU A 8 -6.59 -13.18 5.79
CA LEU A 8 -7.16 -12.59 4.57
C LEU A 8 -6.80 -13.46 3.36
N PRO A 9 -7.39 -14.66 3.23
CA PRO A 9 -7.14 -15.52 2.09
C PRO A 9 -7.52 -14.81 0.78
N GLY A 10 -6.67 -14.95 -0.23
CA GLY A 10 -6.82 -14.25 -1.51
C GLY A 10 -6.34 -12.78 -1.51
N ALA A 11 -5.91 -12.23 -0.38
CA ALA A 11 -5.27 -10.92 -0.37
C ALA A 11 -3.86 -10.99 -0.96
N VAL A 12 -3.57 -10.06 -1.88
CA VAL A 12 -2.23 -9.85 -2.42
C VAL A 12 -1.52 -8.81 -1.57
N TRP A 13 -0.24 -9.05 -1.29
CA TRP A 13 0.60 -8.11 -0.56
C TRP A 13 1.48 -7.31 -1.53
N GLN A 14 1.38 -5.98 -1.47
CA GLN A 14 2.25 -5.05 -2.21
C GLN A 14 3.13 -4.28 -1.23
N ARG A 15 4.43 -4.25 -1.47
CA ARG A 15 5.37 -3.37 -0.77
C ARG A 15 5.28 -1.96 -1.35
N CYS A 16 5.16 -0.95 -0.48
CA CYS A 16 5.09 0.45 -0.89
C CYS A 16 6.39 0.89 -1.61
N ARG A 17 6.26 1.46 -2.82
CA ARG A 17 7.40 1.85 -3.65
C ARG A 17 8.34 2.85 -2.97
N THR A 18 7.78 3.82 -2.22
CA THR A 18 8.54 4.90 -1.60
C THR A 18 9.43 4.36 -0.47
N HIS A 19 8.87 3.52 0.40
CA HIS A 19 9.64 2.88 1.47
C HIS A 19 10.62 1.86 0.92
N TYR A 20 10.22 1.11 -0.12
CA TYR A 20 11.13 0.19 -0.79
C TYR A 20 12.34 0.90 -1.41
N ALA A 21 12.13 2.02 -2.10
CA ALA A 21 13.22 2.82 -2.66
C ALA A 21 14.19 3.33 -1.57
N ALA A 22 13.68 3.70 -0.39
CA ALA A 22 14.53 4.08 0.74
C ALA A 22 15.38 2.90 1.27
N ASN A 23 14.79 1.71 1.37
CA ASN A 23 15.51 0.50 1.78
C ASN A 23 16.57 0.11 0.75
N LEU A 24 16.22 0.14 -0.55
CA LEU A 24 17.18 -0.15 -1.63
C LEU A 24 18.32 0.87 -1.64
N MET A 25 18.02 2.16 -1.42
CA MET A 25 19.05 3.20 -1.30
C MET A 25 20.04 2.90 -0.17
N SER A 26 19.59 2.34 0.97
CA SER A 26 20.49 2.05 2.08
C SER A 26 21.51 0.95 1.80
N VAL A 27 21.23 0.06 0.85
CA VAL A 27 22.16 -1.00 0.40
C VAL A 27 22.86 -0.66 -0.92
N THR A 28 22.55 0.49 -1.52
CA THR A 28 23.16 0.95 -2.78
C THR A 28 24.22 2.02 -2.51
N PRO A 29 25.44 1.92 -3.08
CA PRO A 29 26.43 2.99 -3.01
C PRO A 29 25.88 4.34 -3.49
N LYS A 30 26.13 5.41 -2.73
CA LYS A 30 25.58 6.76 -3.00
C LYS A 30 25.86 7.27 -4.42
N THR A 31 27.02 6.91 -4.98
CA THR A 31 27.44 7.28 -6.34
C THR A 31 26.61 6.60 -7.42
N MET A 32 26.11 5.39 -7.15
CA MET A 32 25.32 4.59 -8.09
C MET A 32 23.81 4.79 -7.92
N TRP A 33 23.38 5.27 -6.75
CA TRP A 33 21.96 5.46 -6.43
C TRP A 33 21.15 6.26 -7.46
N PRO A 34 21.64 7.37 -8.05
CA PRO A 34 20.87 8.09 -9.06
C PRO A 34 20.46 7.22 -10.26
N ALA A 35 21.35 6.34 -10.73
CA ALA A 35 21.08 5.43 -11.83
C ALA A 35 20.11 4.32 -11.44
N VAL A 36 20.36 3.65 -10.30
CA VAL A 36 19.48 2.58 -9.79
C VAL A 36 18.08 3.10 -9.51
N LYS A 37 17.96 4.29 -8.91
CA LYS A 37 16.67 4.95 -8.66
C LYS A 37 15.93 5.24 -9.96
N ALA A 38 16.60 5.77 -10.97
CA ALA A 38 15.97 6.06 -12.26
C ALA A 38 15.42 4.78 -12.91
N MET A 39 16.19 3.69 -12.90
CA MET A 39 15.75 2.39 -13.41
C MET A 39 14.61 1.78 -12.59
N LEU A 40 14.64 1.89 -11.25
CA LEU A 40 13.53 1.44 -10.41
C LEU A 40 12.26 2.25 -10.69
N HIS A 41 12.37 3.57 -10.89
CA HIS A 41 11.23 4.40 -11.24
C HIS A 41 10.64 4.01 -12.59
N SER A 42 11.47 3.75 -13.61
CA SER A 42 10.97 3.38 -14.93
C SER A 42 10.24 2.04 -14.96
N VAL A 43 10.49 1.11 -14.01
CA VAL A 43 9.66 -0.10 -13.83
C VAL A 43 8.19 0.26 -13.63
N TYR A 44 7.92 1.31 -12.86
CA TYR A 44 6.56 1.77 -12.56
C TYR A 44 5.97 2.70 -13.64
N ASP A 45 6.71 3.02 -14.70
CA ASP A 45 6.22 3.86 -15.79
C ASP A 45 5.85 3.03 -17.04
N GLN A 46 5.91 1.70 -16.93
CA GLN A 46 5.62 0.79 -18.05
C GLN A 46 4.11 0.70 -18.33
N PRO A 47 3.72 0.48 -19.60
CA PRO A 47 2.31 0.52 -20.02
C PRO A 47 1.50 -0.74 -19.65
N ASP A 48 2.16 -1.89 -19.53
CA ASP A 48 1.53 -3.20 -19.32
C ASP A 48 2.42 -4.12 -18.47
N ALA A 49 1.83 -5.21 -17.97
CA ALA A 49 2.47 -6.09 -16.98
C ALA A 49 3.75 -6.72 -17.53
N ASP A 50 3.73 -7.20 -18.77
CA ASP A 50 4.89 -7.81 -19.42
C ASP A 50 6.05 -6.81 -19.52
N SER A 51 5.75 -5.56 -19.88
CA SER A 51 6.72 -4.47 -19.93
C SER A 51 7.28 -4.12 -18.54
N VAL A 52 6.45 -4.13 -17.49
CA VAL A 52 6.90 -3.97 -16.09
C VAL A 52 7.93 -5.05 -15.74
N HIS A 53 7.59 -6.32 -15.98
CA HIS A 53 8.46 -7.45 -15.65
C HIS A 53 9.76 -7.40 -16.45
N ALA A 54 9.70 -7.09 -17.75
CA ALA A 54 10.88 -6.95 -18.60
C ALA A 54 11.77 -5.76 -18.19
N GLN A 55 11.19 -4.64 -17.76
CA GLN A 55 11.96 -3.52 -17.25
C GLN A 55 12.62 -3.84 -15.89
N PHE A 56 11.98 -4.68 -15.07
CA PHE A 56 12.57 -5.17 -13.83
C PHE A 56 13.75 -6.11 -14.09
N ASP A 57 13.65 -6.99 -15.09
CA ASP A 57 14.76 -7.86 -15.49
C ASP A 57 15.97 -7.04 -15.95
N ARG A 58 15.76 -5.98 -16.76
CA ARG A 58 16.84 -5.05 -17.14
C ARG A 58 17.50 -4.37 -15.94
N LEU A 59 16.73 -4.07 -14.89
CA LEU A 59 17.27 -3.50 -13.66
C LEU A 59 18.13 -4.54 -12.93
N LEU A 60 17.69 -5.80 -12.84
CA LEU A 60 18.48 -6.89 -12.28
C LEU A 60 19.80 -7.08 -13.05
N ASP A 61 19.74 -7.17 -14.38
CA ASP A 61 20.92 -7.30 -15.24
C ASP A 61 21.92 -6.15 -15.02
N TYR A 62 21.43 -4.93 -14.80
CA TYR A 62 22.28 -3.77 -14.56
C TYR A 62 23.05 -3.84 -13.23
N VAL A 63 22.45 -4.44 -12.19
CA VAL A 63 23.03 -4.49 -10.84
C VAL A 63 23.81 -5.77 -10.56
N ASP A 64 23.58 -6.86 -11.30
CA ASP A 64 24.11 -8.21 -11.06
C ASP A 64 25.62 -8.22 -10.73
N ASP A 65 26.47 -7.79 -11.65
CA ASP A 65 27.93 -7.84 -11.47
C ASP A 65 28.47 -6.79 -10.48
N LYS A 66 27.85 -5.61 -10.44
CA LYS A 66 28.46 -4.42 -9.80
C LYS A 66 27.94 -4.15 -8.41
N LEU A 67 26.74 -4.63 -8.09
CA LEU A 67 25.97 -4.27 -6.92
C LEU A 67 25.22 -5.51 -6.39
N PRO A 68 25.94 -6.57 -5.96
CA PRO A 68 25.32 -7.84 -5.56
C PRO A 68 24.30 -7.69 -4.42
N ASP A 69 24.57 -6.82 -3.44
CA ASP A 69 23.63 -6.54 -2.34
C ASP A 69 22.32 -5.90 -2.85
N ALA A 70 22.42 -5.03 -3.86
CA ALA A 70 21.24 -4.41 -4.47
C ALA A 70 20.48 -5.42 -5.34
N PHE A 71 21.19 -6.29 -6.06
CA PHE A 71 20.62 -7.40 -6.82
C PHE A 71 19.79 -8.31 -5.91
N GLU A 72 20.40 -8.83 -4.84
CA GLU A 72 19.73 -9.73 -3.90
C GLU A 72 18.51 -9.06 -3.26
N HIS A 73 18.62 -7.78 -2.91
CA HIS A 73 17.50 -7.03 -2.33
C HIS A 73 16.35 -6.76 -3.34
N LEU A 74 16.66 -6.65 -4.63
CA LEU A 74 15.69 -6.52 -5.71
C LEU A 74 15.00 -7.85 -6.00
N ASP A 75 15.77 -8.91 -6.20
CA ASP A 75 15.26 -10.23 -6.55
C ASP A 75 14.32 -10.78 -5.47
N ASN A 76 14.75 -10.70 -4.20
CA ASN A 76 13.94 -11.12 -3.05
C ASN A 76 12.64 -10.31 -2.90
N ALA A 77 12.60 -9.07 -3.41
CA ALA A 77 11.43 -8.20 -3.30
C ALA A 77 10.56 -8.20 -4.56
N ARG A 78 10.93 -8.90 -5.63
CA ARG A 78 10.27 -8.83 -6.94
C ARG A 78 8.76 -9.06 -6.86
N ALA A 79 8.36 -10.17 -6.24
CA ALA A 79 6.93 -10.51 -6.10
C ALA A 79 6.18 -9.43 -5.31
N ASP A 80 6.81 -8.90 -4.26
CA ASP A 80 6.22 -7.92 -3.37
C ASP A 80 6.06 -6.53 -4.02
N ILE A 81 7.01 -6.10 -4.84
CA ILE A 81 7.02 -4.75 -5.43
C ILE A 81 6.30 -4.71 -6.79
N LEU A 82 6.12 -5.86 -7.44
CA LEU A 82 5.41 -5.97 -8.70
C LEU A 82 3.98 -6.52 -8.55
N ALA A 83 3.51 -6.79 -7.34
CA ALA A 83 2.20 -7.38 -7.10
C ALA A 83 1.02 -6.59 -7.71
N PHE A 84 1.19 -5.27 -7.88
CA PHE A 84 0.24 -4.39 -8.54
C PHE A 84 -0.09 -4.80 -9.98
N THR A 85 0.80 -5.51 -10.69
CA THR A 85 0.59 -5.92 -12.10
C THR A 85 -0.57 -6.91 -12.26
N GLY A 86 -0.98 -7.57 -11.17
CA GLY A 86 -2.15 -8.44 -11.15
C GLY A 86 -3.50 -7.69 -11.14
N PHE A 87 -3.48 -6.36 -11.07
CA PHE A 87 -4.69 -5.52 -11.03
C PHE A 87 -4.87 -4.73 -12.33
N PRO A 88 -6.07 -4.18 -12.60
CA PRO A 88 -6.28 -3.31 -13.77
C PRO A 88 -5.31 -2.12 -13.79
N GLU A 89 -4.72 -1.81 -14.94
CA GLU A 89 -3.73 -0.73 -15.14
C GLU A 89 -4.15 0.61 -14.54
N GLY A 90 -5.44 0.95 -14.66
CA GLY A 90 -6.02 2.18 -14.07
C GLY A 90 -5.97 2.27 -12.54
N LEU A 91 -5.53 1.22 -11.84
CA LEU A 91 -5.34 1.17 -10.39
C LEU A 91 -3.88 1.12 -9.94
N TRP A 92 -2.94 0.88 -10.83
CA TRP A 92 -1.54 0.65 -10.44
C TRP A 92 -0.99 1.80 -9.62
N GLN A 93 -1.31 3.03 -10.04
CA GLN A 93 -0.92 4.24 -9.33
C GLN A 93 -1.42 4.29 -7.89
N GLN A 94 -2.66 3.84 -7.67
CA GLN A 94 -3.30 3.83 -6.37
C GLN A 94 -2.77 2.70 -5.49
N ILE A 95 -2.34 1.58 -6.07
CA ILE A 95 -1.80 0.42 -5.36
C ILE A 95 -0.37 0.69 -4.87
N TRP A 96 0.51 1.21 -5.72
CA TRP A 96 1.91 1.42 -5.33
C TRP A 96 2.17 2.74 -4.61
N SER A 97 1.19 3.67 -4.57
CA SER A 97 1.32 5.00 -3.99
C SER A 97 0.71 5.05 -2.59
N ASN A 98 1.49 5.52 -1.62
CA ASN A 98 1.01 5.81 -0.28
C ASN A 98 0.56 7.27 -0.10
N ASN A 99 0.47 8.08 -1.16
CA ASN A 99 0.23 9.52 -1.05
C ASN A 99 -1.03 9.90 -0.23
N PRO A 100 -2.19 9.23 -0.35
CA PRO A 100 -3.36 9.53 0.50
C PRO A 100 -3.08 9.23 1.97
N ASN A 101 -2.44 8.09 2.26
CA ASN A 101 -2.09 7.72 3.63
C ASN A 101 -1.08 8.70 4.23
N GLU A 102 -0.08 9.14 3.46
CA GLU A 102 0.89 10.15 3.92
C GLU A 102 0.24 11.53 4.13
N ARG A 103 -0.72 11.90 3.29
CA ARG A 103 -1.52 13.12 3.49
C ARG A 103 -2.33 13.04 4.77
N LEU A 104 -3.05 11.95 4.99
CA LEU A 104 -3.84 11.72 6.20
C LEU A 104 -2.96 11.71 7.45
N ASN A 105 -1.84 10.97 7.43
CA ASN A 105 -0.90 10.92 8.54
C ASN A 105 -0.29 12.29 8.86
N ARG A 106 -0.03 13.13 7.85
CA ARG A 106 0.43 14.51 8.06
C ARG A 106 -0.65 15.37 8.72
N GLU A 107 -1.91 15.21 8.33
CA GLU A 107 -3.01 15.96 8.95
C GLU A 107 -3.24 15.52 10.40
N ILE A 108 -3.19 14.21 10.67
CA ILE A 108 -3.24 13.67 12.05
C ILE A 108 -2.14 14.30 12.90
N ARG A 109 -0.88 14.28 12.42
CA ARG A 109 0.26 14.90 13.13
C ARG A 109 0.03 16.39 13.36
N ARG A 110 -0.39 17.13 12.33
CA ARG A 110 -0.69 18.58 12.45
C ARG A 110 -1.70 18.87 13.56
N ARG A 111 -2.80 18.09 13.63
CA ARG A 111 -3.85 18.30 14.65
C ARG A 111 -3.40 17.89 16.04
N THR A 112 -2.63 16.80 16.16
CA THR A 112 -2.09 16.37 17.45
C THR A 112 -1.01 17.32 17.98
N ASP A 113 -0.17 17.88 17.10
CA ASP A 113 0.90 18.80 17.48
C ASP A 113 0.35 20.11 18.06
N SER A 114 -0.83 20.54 17.62
CA SER A 114 -1.51 21.73 18.19
C SER A 114 -1.99 21.52 19.64
N VAL A 115 -2.19 20.27 20.07
CA VAL A 115 -2.61 19.94 21.45
C VAL A 115 -1.39 19.72 22.35
N GLY A 116 -0.31 19.14 21.81
CA GLY A 116 0.92 18.85 22.54
C GLY A 116 0.78 17.62 23.45
N ILE A 117 0.12 17.74 24.60
CA ILE A 117 -0.02 16.65 25.58
C ILE A 117 -1.50 16.33 25.80
N PHE A 118 -1.84 15.04 25.68
CA PHE A 118 -3.20 14.55 25.91
C PHE A 118 -3.38 14.05 27.36
N PRO A 119 -4.53 14.32 28.00
CA PRO A 119 -4.79 13.94 29.39
C PRO A 119 -5.05 12.43 29.56
N ASN A 120 -5.50 11.74 28.52
CA ASN A 120 -5.73 10.29 28.50
C ASN A 120 -5.81 9.78 27.05
N ARG A 121 -5.91 8.45 26.90
CA ARG A 121 -6.03 7.79 25.61
C ARG A 121 -7.32 8.13 24.86
N ASP A 122 -8.43 8.32 25.57
CA ASP A 122 -9.73 8.61 24.94
C ASP A 122 -9.75 9.97 24.26
N ALA A 123 -9.05 10.96 24.83
CA ALA A 123 -8.92 12.30 24.26
C ALA A 123 -8.20 12.27 22.89
N ILE A 124 -7.11 11.51 22.76
CA ILE A 124 -6.41 11.36 21.47
C ILE A 124 -7.24 10.55 20.47
N ILE A 125 -7.92 9.49 20.90
CA ILE A 125 -8.82 8.71 20.03
C ILE A 125 -9.91 9.62 19.47
N ARG A 126 -10.50 10.49 20.30
CA ARG A 126 -11.57 11.40 19.86
C ARG A 126 -11.07 12.41 18.83
N LEU A 127 -9.89 12.99 19.01
CA LEU A 127 -9.32 13.92 18.03
C LEU A 127 -8.98 13.23 16.72
N VAL A 128 -8.26 12.10 16.77
CA VAL A 128 -7.89 11.34 15.57
C VAL A 128 -9.15 10.82 14.87
N GLY A 129 -10.13 10.33 15.61
CA GLY A 129 -11.43 9.89 15.09
C GLY A 129 -12.18 11.02 14.37
N ALA A 130 -12.14 12.24 14.91
CA ALA A 130 -12.73 13.41 14.24
C ALA A 130 -12.02 13.73 12.90
N VAL A 131 -10.69 13.64 12.84
CA VAL A 131 -9.93 13.81 11.58
C VAL A 131 -10.30 12.74 10.55
N LEU A 132 -10.45 11.49 10.98
CA LEU A 132 -10.83 10.38 10.11
C LEU A 132 -12.27 10.53 9.59
N ALA A 133 -13.19 11.00 10.42
CA ALA A 133 -14.57 11.29 10.02
C ALA A 133 -14.61 12.41 8.96
N GLU A 134 -13.91 13.52 9.20
CA GLU A 134 -13.81 14.62 8.24
C GLU A 134 -13.22 14.16 6.90
N GLN A 135 -12.17 13.33 6.92
CA GLN A 135 -11.59 12.78 5.68
C GLN A 135 -12.58 11.87 4.93
N THR A 136 -13.43 11.14 5.67
CA THR A 136 -14.46 10.27 5.11
C THR A 136 -15.54 11.10 4.42
N ASP A 137 -15.99 12.17 5.06
CA ASP A 137 -16.98 13.09 4.49
C ASP A 137 -16.44 13.75 3.21
N GLU A 138 -15.18 14.21 3.21
CA GLU A 138 -14.54 14.75 2.00
C GLU A 138 -14.51 13.75 0.83
N TRP A 139 -14.31 12.46 1.11
CA TRP A 139 -14.31 11.42 0.06
C TRP A 139 -15.72 11.07 -0.42
N ALA A 140 -16.73 11.23 0.43
CA ALA A 140 -18.12 11.03 0.07
C ALA A 140 -18.65 12.17 -0.80
N GLU A 141 -18.26 13.41 -0.50
CA GLU A 141 -18.72 14.62 -1.19
C GLU A 141 -17.85 15.01 -2.40
N GLY A 142 -16.56 14.68 -2.38
CA GLY A 142 -15.58 15.04 -3.39
C GLY A 142 -15.33 13.98 -4.47
N ARG A 143 -14.23 14.13 -5.23
CA ARG A 143 -13.77 13.10 -6.17
C ARG A 143 -13.20 11.93 -5.40
N ARG A 144 -13.87 10.77 -5.48
CA ARG A 144 -13.41 9.50 -4.89
C ARG A 144 -12.00 9.17 -5.35
N TYR A 145 -11.15 8.74 -4.41
CA TYR A 145 -9.80 8.29 -4.72
C TYR A 145 -9.78 7.05 -5.63
N LEU A 146 -10.76 6.16 -5.47
CA LEU A 146 -11.03 5.02 -6.34
C LEU A 146 -12.40 5.20 -7.01
N GLY A 147 -12.41 5.33 -8.33
CA GLY A 147 -13.64 5.46 -9.11
C GLY A 147 -14.48 4.18 -9.06
N LEU A 148 -15.80 4.31 -9.14
CA LEU A 148 -16.71 3.16 -9.12
C LEU A 148 -16.47 2.20 -10.28
N ASP A 149 -16.22 2.72 -11.48
CA ASP A 149 -16.01 1.91 -12.68
C ASP A 149 -14.78 1.01 -12.56
N ILE A 150 -13.69 1.56 -12.01
CA ILE A 150 -12.44 0.81 -11.84
C ILE A 150 -12.55 -0.20 -10.69
N LEU A 151 -13.30 0.13 -9.62
CA LEU A 151 -13.63 -0.83 -8.56
C LEU A 151 -14.46 -2.00 -9.11
N ALA A 152 -15.43 -1.73 -9.98
CA ALA A 152 -16.22 -2.78 -10.63
C ALA A 152 -15.34 -3.72 -11.46
N LYS A 153 -14.40 -3.17 -12.26
CA LYS A 153 -13.42 -3.95 -13.02
C LYS A 153 -12.49 -4.80 -12.14
N SER A 154 -12.30 -4.42 -10.89
CA SER A 154 -11.42 -5.13 -9.95
C SER A 154 -12.10 -6.27 -9.22
N ARG A 155 -13.44 -6.39 -9.32
CA ARG A 155 -14.23 -7.46 -8.70
C ARG A 155 -14.34 -8.73 -9.55
N LEU A 156 -13.55 -8.85 -10.62
CA LEU A 156 -13.68 -9.93 -11.60
C LEU A 156 -13.10 -11.27 -11.11
N THR A 157 -12.16 -11.25 -10.16
CA THR A 157 -11.65 -12.46 -9.51
C THR A 157 -12.36 -12.63 -8.17
N LEU A 158 -13.53 -13.28 -8.19
CA LEU A 158 -14.20 -13.69 -6.96
C LEU A 158 -13.34 -14.74 -6.27
N VAL A 159 -13.00 -14.51 -4.99
CA VAL A 159 -12.48 -15.58 -4.13
C VAL A 159 -13.63 -16.58 -3.97
N THR A 160 -13.54 -17.72 -4.64
CA THR A 160 -14.51 -18.80 -4.51
C THR A 160 -14.36 -19.43 -3.13
N ASP A 161 -15.32 -19.15 -2.25
CA ASP A 161 -15.50 -19.73 -0.91
C ASP A 161 -14.31 -19.64 0.07
N THR A 162 -14.40 -18.69 0.99
CA THR A 162 -14.18 -19.04 2.41
C THR A 162 -15.55 -19.39 2.97
N GLY A 163 -15.74 -20.65 3.36
CA GLY A 163 -16.98 -21.13 3.97
C GLY A 163 -17.48 -20.15 5.02
N THR A 164 -18.76 -19.79 4.90
CA THR A 164 -19.47 -18.90 5.82
C THR A 164 -19.61 -19.59 7.17
N GLU A 165 -18.60 -19.46 8.04
CA GLU A 165 -18.85 -19.58 9.47
C GLU A 165 -19.33 -18.21 9.95
N GLU A 166 -20.66 -18.05 10.00
CA GLU A 166 -21.29 -16.95 10.72
C GLU A 166 -20.84 -17.02 12.19
N VAL A 167 -19.92 -16.15 12.58
CA VAL A 167 -19.67 -15.88 13.99
C VAL A 167 -20.87 -15.10 14.50
N SER A 168 -21.86 -15.81 15.03
CA SER A 168 -22.97 -15.20 15.75
C SER A 168 -22.43 -14.50 17.00
N ASP A 169 -22.36 -13.17 16.98
CA ASP A 169 -22.04 -12.37 18.17
C ASP A 169 -23.19 -12.51 19.21
N PRO A 170 -22.92 -13.02 20.43
CA PRO A 170 -23.96 -13.20 21.45
C PRO A 170 -24.46 -11.88 22.08
N LEU A 171 -23.91 -10.71 21.74
CA LEU A 171 -24.11 -9.50 22.53
C LEU A 171 -25.36 -8.66 22.21
N SER A 172 -26.29 -9.13 21.37
CA SER A 172 -27.53 -8.38 21.05
C SER A 172 -28.74 -8.65 21.97
N ARG A 173 -28.61 -9.47 23.03
CA ARG A 173 -29.69 -9.63 24.02
C ARG A 173 -29.36 -8.98 25.36
N LYS A 174 -29.58 -7.67 25.48
CA LYS A 174 -30.27 -7.05 26.64
C LYS A 174 -30.87 -5.70 26.25
N SER A 175 -32.11 -5.73 25.75
CA SER A 175 -33.06 -4.63 25.89
C SER A 175 -34.16 -5.06 26.85
N GLY A 176 -34.42 -4.27 27.89
CA GLY A 176 -35.69 -4.32 28.65
C GLY A 176 -35.56 -4.71 30.12
N CYS A 177 -35.27 -3.72 30.98
CA CYS A 177 -36.18 -3.20 32.01
C CYS A 177 -35.52 -1.99 32.68
#